data_AF-A0A3D5E7J3-F1
#
_entry.id   AF-A0A3D5E7J3-F1
#
_cell.length_a   1.000
_cell.length_b   1.000
_cell.length_c   1.000
_cell.angle_alpha   90.00
_cell.angle_beta   90.00
_cell.angle_gamma   90.00
#
_symmetry.space_group_name_H-M   'P 1'
#
loop_
_entity.id
_entity.type
_entity.pdbx_description
1 polymer ?
#
loop_
_entity_poly.entity_id
_entity_poly.type
_entity_poly.pdbx_seq_one_letter_code
_entity_poly.pdbx_strand_id
1 'polypeptide(L)'
;MGGILALTVVLTVSCNSNNPPPTPIRPLQANAERLYENDLPLARSVVHIHFNREFKPVTLRALNTAFQLKLPEDSPLTGHSLGEMPIENIEVVSSQTIEITVGSLIANGSTLQVMAKALSGSDEELTITISSEFTELGVVLAGGVFGFDDLSVVAPRQVEEPTAVDRDSNVVRAELQDHLEDRQASVTVRETVLALYDGMAEEIVPAPKLRAALAALAGTFADAAVRSLLSPENCTGTRAAFIGFQKPPGEAELIARVTYDDNGRRILSIRPDLEAAPFELLIPLVAHEAIHCDQVDSLEEEIVASAIDVFLYIHLLLSKPELAFDTSPLARNFNIEALAMLNSGRKTPEALGILPSPHGREVLPESGVMHRSFADLIASSYFGETNSSAPV
;
A
#
# COMPACT_ATOMS: atom_id res chain seq x y z
N MET A 1 -30.34 90.16 55.98
CA MET A 1 -31.10 89.57 54.87
C MET A 1 -30.13 88.70 54.07
N GLY A 2 -30.10 87.41 54.36
CA GLY A 2 -29.21 86.44 53.71
C GLY A 2 -30.01 85.55 52.77
N GLY A 3 -29.62 85.53 51.49
CA GLY A 3 -30.19 84.66 50.46
C GLY A 3 -29.35 83.40 50.29
N ILE A 4 -30.00 82.25 50.33
CA ILE A 4 -29.39 80.93 50.12
C ILE A 4 -29.47 80.59 48.63
N LEU A 5 -28.32 80.35 47.99
CA LEU A 5 -28.21 79.79 46.65
C LEU A 5 -28.44 78.28 46.70
N ALA A 6 -29.38 77.77 45.90
CA ALA A 6 -29.57 76.35 45.64
C ALA A 6 -28.69 75.92 44.46
N LEU A 7 -27.77 74.98 44.69
CA LEU A 7 -26.89 74.38 43.69
C LEU A 7 -27.55 73.10 43.16
N THR A 8 -27.99 73.09 41.91
CA THR A 8 -28.53 71.90 41.24
C THR A 8 -27.40 71.12 40.60
N VAL A 9 -27.10 69.94 41.14
CA VAL A 9 -26.12 68.98 40.56
C VAL A 9 -26.84 68.14 39.51
N VAL A 10 -26.43 68.27 38.24
CA VAL A 10 -26.85 67.39 37.14
C VAL A 10 -25.92 66.18 37.14
N LEU A 11 -26.42 65.01 37.58
CA LEU A 11 -25.72 63.74 37.45
C LEU A 11 -25.89 63.22 36.02
N THR A 12 -24.86 63.37 35.18
CA THR A 12 -24.75 62.64 33.91
C THR A 12 -24.38 61.19 34.22
N VAL A 13 -25.37 60.30 34.19
CA VAL A 13 -25.13 58.85 34.19
C VAL A 13 -24.48 58.50 32.84
N SER A 14 -23.16 58.46 32.81
CA SER A 14 -22.41 57.87 31.70
C SER A 14 -22.67 56.38 31.74
N CYS A 15 -23.55 55.88 30.85
CA CYS A 15 -23.75 54.46 30.61
C CYS A 15 -22.46 53.86 30.05
N ASN A 16 -21.49 53.62 30.92
CA ASN A 16 -20.29 52.86 30.60
C ASN A 16 -20.74 51.39 30.59
N SER A 17 -21.27 50.92 29.46
CA SER A 17 -21.54 49.50 29.25
C SER A 17 -20.20 48.77 29.23
N ASN A 18 -19.69 48.41 30.40
CA ASN A 18 -18.51 47.57 30.64
C ASN A 18 -18.75 46.13 30.19
N ASN A 19 -19.52 45.90 29.11
CA ASN A 19 -19.58 44.59 28.51
C ASN A 19 -18.22 44.35 27.86
N PRO A 20 -17.43 43.37 28.33
CA PRO A 20 -16.19 43.03 27.66
C PRO A 20 -16.51 42.72 26.19
N PRO A 21 -15.61 43.07 25.25
CA PRO A 21 -15.81 42.76 23.85
C PRO A 21 -16.11 41.25 23.72
N PRO A 22 -17.08 40.87 22.86
CA PRO A 22 -17.44 39.47 22.69
C PRO A 22 -16.19 38.67 22.32
N THR A 23 -15.95 37.56 23.02
CA THR A 23 -14.84 36.64 22.72
C THR A 23 -14.92 36.25 21.24
N PRO A 24 -13.80 36.34 20.48
CA PRO A 24 -13.78 35.98 19.07
C PRO A 24 -14.18 34.51 18.87
N ILE A 25 -14.86 34.23 17.76
CA ILE A 25 -15.21 32.88 17.34
C ILE A 25 -13.92 32.17 16.96
N ARG A 26 -13.64 31.01 17.58
CA ARG A 26 -12.47 30.19 17.30
C ARG A 26 -12.87 28.72 17.19
N PRO A 27 -12.32 27.95 16.25
CA PRO A 27 -12.50 26.51 16.24
C PRO A 27 -11.79 25.93 17.48
N LEU A 28 -12.48 25.04 18.20
CA LEU A 28 -11.94 24.33 19.36
C LEU A 28 -11.45 22.94 18.99
N GLN A 29 -12.18 22.27 18.10
CA GLN A 29 -11.92 20.90 17.70
C GLN A 29 -12.31 20.71 16.24
N ALA A 30 -11.54 19.90 15.52
CA ALA A 30 -11.87 19.40 14.19
C ALA A 30 -11.58 17.90 14.15
N ASN A 31 -12.58 17.08 13.82
CA ASN A 31 -12.42 15.64 13.66
C ASN A 31 -12.88 15.23 12.27
N ALA A 32 -12.14 14.36 11.59
CA ALA A 32 -12.51 13.79 10.31
C ALA A 32 -12.89 12.32 10.44
N GLU A 33 -14.07 11.98 9.95
CA GLU A 33 -14.61 10.63 9.91
C GLU A 33 -14.80 10.17 8.45
N ARG A 34 -14.77 8.86 8.21
CA ARG A 34 -15.05 8.31 6.89
C ARG A 34 -16.55 8.30 6.60
N LEU A 35 -16.88 8.58 5.34
CA LEU A 35 -18.23 8.38 4.82
C LEU A 35 -18.46 6.95 4.35
N TYR A 36 -19.70 6.49 4.57
CA TYR A 36 -20.18 5.17 4.16
C TYR A 36 -21.41 5.32 3.25
N GLU A 37 -21.51 4.46 2.25
CA GLU A 37 -22.71 4.34 1.41
C GLU A 37 -23.11 2.87 1.34
N ASN A 38 -24.32 2.54 1.79
CA ASN A 38 -24.80 1.15 1.91
C ASN A 38 -23.82 0.24 2.67
N ASP A 39 -23.31 0.71 3.81
CA ASP A 39 -22.29 0.05 4.65
C ASP A 39 -20.93 -0.17 3.96
N LEU A 40 -20.71 0.39 2.76
CA LEU A 40 -19.42 0.34 2.07
C LEU A 40 -18.60 1.60 2.38
N PRO A 41 -17.33 1.45 2.79
CA PRO A 41 -16.44 2.57 3.06
C PRO A 41 -16.10 3.32 1.77
N LEU A 42 -16.22 4.65 1.79
CA LEU A 42 -15.81 5.52 0.69
C LEU A 42 -14.41 6.10 0.94
N ALA A 43 -13.73 6.52 -0.13
CA ALA A 43 -12.54 7.39 -0.02
C ALA A 43 -12.95 8.86 0.16
N ARG A 44 -13.88 9.12 1.09
CA ARG A 44 -14.42 10.45 1.36
C ARG A 44 -14.51 10.65 2.86
N SER A 45 -14.32 11.89 3.30
CA SER A 45 -14.39 12.26 4.71
C SER A 45 -15.40 13.36 4.96
N VAL A 46 -15.94 13.37 6.18
CA VAL A 46 -16.66 14.50 6.76
C VAL A 46 -15.83 15.06 7.90
N VAL A 47 -15.58 16.37 7.86
CA VAL A 47 -14.88 17.11 8.93
C VAL A 47 -15.91 17.82 9.78
N HIS A 48 -16.00 17.43 11.06
CA HIS A 48 -16.82 18.09 12.06
C HIS A 48 -15.98 19.15 12.78
N ILE A 49 -16.35 20.42 12.62
CA ILE A 49 -15.66 21.56 13.24
C ILE A 49 -16.55 22.13 14.33
N HIS A 50 -16.07 22.09 15.58
CA HIS A 50 -16.77 22.66 16.72
C HIS A 50 -16.16 23.99 17.13
N PHE A 51 -16.99 25.01 17.33
CA PHE A 51 -16.57 26.37 17.68
C PHE A 51 -16.80 26.67 19.17
N ASN A 52 -16.01 27.59 19.72
CA ASN A 52 -16.07 27.98 21.14
C ASN A 52 -17.35 28.71 21.57
N ARG A 53 -18.24 29.06 20.62
CA ARG A 53 -19.50 29.75 20.85
C ARG A 53 -20.39 29.63 19.62
N GLU A 54 -21.65 30.06 19.79
CA GLU A 54 -22.58 30.16 18.67
C GLU A 54 -22.14 31.20 17.64
N PHE A 55 -22.33 30.87 16.36
CA PHE A 55 -22.13 31.77 15.23
C PHE A 55 -23.39 31.81 14.33
N LYS A 56 -23.48 32.86 13.52
CA LYS A 56 -24.45 32.96 12.43
C LYS A 56 -23.66 33.19 11.15
N PRO A 57 -23.63 32.23 10.21
CA PRO A 57 -22.86 32.41 8.99
C PRO A 57 -23.38 33.62 8.22
N VAL A 58 -22.46 34.40 7.63
CA VAL A 58 -22.84 35.60 6.87
C VAL A 58 -23.66 35.22 5.63
N THR A 59 -23.18 34.22 4.87
CA THR A 59 -23.92 33.53 3.79
C THR A 59 -23.32 32.13 3.58
N LEU A 60 -24.09 31.18 3.04
CA LEU A 60 -23.56 29.86 2.65
C LEU A 60 -22.45 29.98 1.59
N ARG A 61 -22.58 30.90 0.63
CA ARG A 61 -21.56 31.15 -0.40
C ARG A 61 -20.23 31.61 0.20
N ALA A 62 -20.26 32.41 1.26
CA ALA A 62 -19.05 32.87 1.94
C ALA A 62 -18.33 31.73 2.67
N LEU A 63 -19.04 30.68 3.10
CA LEU A 63 -18.43 29.51 3.72
C LEU A 63 -17.59 28.73 2.70
N ASN A 64 -18.08 28.49 1.48
CA ASN A 64 -17.35 27.69 0.49
C ASN A 64 -15.95 28.25 0.12
N THR A 65 -15.72 29.55 0.31
CA THR A 65 -14.40 30.17 0.06
C THR A 65 -13.61 30.43 1.33
N ALA A 66 -14.18 30.16 2.50
CA ALA A 66 -13.56 30.47 3.79
C ALA A 66 -12.73 29.33 4.35
N PHE A 67 -12.84 28.13 3.78
CA PHE A 67 -12.15 26.95 4.26
C PHE A 67 -11.14 26.49 3.22
N GLN A 68 -9.92 26.24 3.68
CA GLN A 68 -8.86 25.65 2.88
C GLN A 68 -8.27 24.50 3.70
N LEU A 69 -8.34 23.30 3.17
CA LEU A 69 -7.81 22.11 3.80
C LEU A 69 -6.41 21.83 3.25
N LYS A 70 -5.44 21.66 4.14
CA LYS A 70 -4.04 21.36 3.81
C LYS A 70 -3.61 20.07 4.50
N LEU A 71 -2.82 19.29 3.80
CA LEU A 71 -2.15 18.13 4.37
C LEU A 71 -1.04 18.53 5.35
N PRO A 72 -0.54 17.57 6.15
CA PRO A 72 0.64 17.79 6.97
C PRO A 72 1.82 18.28 6.12
N GLU A 73 2.42 19.41 6.48
CA GLU A 73 3.51 20.06 5.71
C GLU A 73 4.78 19.21 5.62
N ASP A 74 4.99 18.28 6.57
CA ASP A 74 6.17 17.42 6.66
C ASP A 74 5.99 16.03 6.04
N SER A 75 4.90 15.80 5.29
CA SER A 75 4.61 14.46 4.78
C SER A 75 5.61 14.06 3.67
N PRO A 76 6.37 12.95 3.83
CA PRO A 76 7.30 12.46 2.81
C PRO A 76 6.59 11.95 1.53
N LEU A 77 5.26 11.84 1.58
CA LEU A 77 4.41 11.37 0.48
C LEU A 77 3.91 12.52 -0.42
N THR A 78 4.33 13.76 -0.15
CA THR A 78 3.92 14.99 -0.87
C THR A 78 4.61 15.22 -2.21
N GLY A 79 5.47 14.29 -2.66
CA GLY A 79 6.06 14.31 -4.00
C GLY A 79 4.99 14.32 -5.12
N HIS A 80 3.82 13.74 -4.84
CA HIS A 80 2.60 14.05 -5.54
C HIS A 80 1.91 15.19 -4.77
N SER A 81 1.79 16.36 -5.38
CA SER A 81 1.07 17.48 -4.77
C SER A 81 -0.39 17.10 -4.57
N LEU A 82 -0.71 16.48 -3.46
CA LEU A 82 -2.04 16.47 -2.89
C LEU A 82 -2.28 17.92 -2.45
N GLY A 83 -2.64 18.76 -3.43
CA GLY A 83 -2.87 20.19 -3.27
C GLY A 83 -4.07 20.45 -2.36
N GLU A 84 -4.62 21.67 -2.45
CA GLU A 84 -5.88 21.99 -1.78
C GLU A 84 -6.92 20.90 -2.05
N MET A 85 -7.43 20.27 -0.98
CA MET A 85 -8.45 19.25 -1.15
C MET A 85 -9.77 19.92 -1.52
N PRO A 86 -10.45 19.49 -2.59
CA PRO A 86 -11.70 20.09 -3.00
C PRO A 86 -12.78 19.80 -1.94
N ILE A 87 -13.36 20.87 -1.42
CA ILE A 87 -14.55 20.80 -0.56
C ILE A 87 -15.76 20.55 -1.45
N GLU A 88 -16.47 19.44 -1.21
CA GLU A 88 -17.66 19.07 -1.97
C GLU A 88 -18.92 19.76 -1.43
N ASN A 89 -19.03 19.83 -0.10
CA ASN A 89 -20.19 20.41 0.57
C ASN A 89 -19.81 21.00 1.93
N ILE A 90 -20.55 22.03 2.35
CA ILE A 90 -20.46 22.61 3.69
C ILE A 90 -21.87 22.77 4.25
N GLU A 91 -22.10 22.19 5.43
CA GLU A 91 -23.38 22.25 6.13
C GLU A 91 -23.22 22.81 7.54
N VAL A 92 -24.18 23.63 7.95
CA VAL A 92 -24.26 24.14 9.33
C VAL A 92 -25.23 23.26 10.10
N VAL A 93 -24.67 22.28 10.81
CA VAL A 93 -25.46 21.27 11.55
C VAL A 93 -26.06 21.84 12.83
N SER A 94 -25.36 22.79 13.45
CA SER A 94 -25.86 23.51 14.63
C SER A 94 -25.31 24.93 14.68
N SER A 95 -25.74 25.73 15.65
CA SER A 95 -25.18 27.07 15.88
C SER A 95 -23.68 27.06 16.24
N GLN A 96 -23.09 25.89 16.54
CA GLN A 96 -21.70 25.73 16.99
C GLN A 96 -20.91 24.71 16.17
N THR A 97 -21.53 24.06 15.19
CA THR A 97 -20.91 22.96 14.43
C THR A 97 -21.11 23.16 12.94
N ILE A 98 -20.01 23.04 12.20
CA ILE A 98 -20.00 22.95 10.73
C ILE A 98 -19.51 21.56 10.35
N GLU A 99 -20.13 20.99 9.33
CA GLU A 99 -19.64 19.79 8.64
C GLU A 99 -19.14 20.16 7.26
N ILE A 100 -17.95 19.67 6.93
CA ILE A 100 -17.34 19.84 5.61
C ILE A 100 -17.15 18.46 4.99
N THR A 101 -17.81 18.20 3.86
CA THR A 101 -17.58 16.98 3.09
C THR A 101 -16.43 17.19 2.12
N VAL A 102 -15.48 16.25 2.11
CA VAL A 102 -14.29 16.28 1.27
C VAL A 102 -14.24 15.01 0.43
N GLY A 103 -13.86 15.16 -0.85
CA GLY A 103 -13.81 14.08 -1.84
C GLY A 103 -12.66 13.08 -1.67
N SER A 104 -11.98 13.11 -0.53
CA SER A 104 -10.82 12.28 -0.18
C SER A 104 -10.83 11.93 1.31
N LEU A 105 -10.05 10.94 1.71
CA LEU A 105 -9.74 10.73 3.13
C LEU A 105 -8.81 11.84 3.66
N ILE A 106 -8.88 12.10 4.96
CA ILE A 106 -8.08 13.15 5.62
C ILE A 106 -7.14 12.52 6.62
N ALA A 107 -5.84 12.80 6.49
CA ALA A 107 -4.83 12.23 7.38
C ALA A 107 -4.90 12.91 8.75
N ASN A 108 -4.66 12.14 9.81
CA ASN A 108 -4.49 12.68 11.15
C ASN A 108 -3.34 13.68 11.18
N GLY A 109 -3.57 14.86 11.77
CA GLY A 109 -2.58 15.94 11.78
C GLY A 109 -2.70 16.92 10.61
N SER A 110 -3.59 16.67 9.64
CA SER A 110 -3.93 17.66 8.60
C SER A 110 -4.40 18.96 9.22
N THR A 111 -4.26 20.07 8.50
CA THR A 111 -4.68 21.39 9.00
C THR A 111 -5.83 21.96 8.19
N LEU A 112 -6.76 22.60 8.88
CA LEU A 112 -7.83 23.37 8.28
C LEU A 112 -7.59 24.85 8.55
N GLN A 113 -7.45 25.63 7.48
CA GLN A 113 -7.43 27.08 7.54
C GLN A 113 -8.85 27.61 7.36
N VAL A 114 -9.24 28.54 8.22
CA VAL A 114 -10.57 29.15 8.29
C VAL A 114 -10.43 30.67 8.26
N MET A 115 -10.99 31.30 7.23
CA MET A 115 -11.13 32.75 7.17
C MET A 115 -12.28 33.17 8.09
N ALA A 116 -11.97 33.83 9.20
CA ALA A 116 -12.96 34.24 10.20
C ALA A 116 -14.02 35.20 9.65
N LYS A 117 -13.81 35.75 8.44
CA LYS A 117 -14.68 36.70 7.77
C LYS A 117 -16.06 36.12 7.51
N ALA A 118 -16.15 34.83 7.17
CA ALA A 118 -17.41 34.15 6.94
C ALA A 118 -18.19 33.83 8.22
N LEU A 119 -17.52 33.82 9.37
CA LEU A 119 -18.09 33.46 10.68
C LEU A 119 -18.42 34.69 11.55
N SER A 120 -17.57 35.71 11.48
CA SER A 120 -17.57 36.86 12.39
C SER A 120 -17.43 38.22 11.69
N GLY A 121 -17.11 38.23 10.39
CA GLY A 121 -16.76 39.44 9.64
C GLY A 121 -15.32 39.93 9.86
N SER A 122 -14.52 39.27 10.70
CA SER A 122 -13.09 39.57 10.93
C SER A 122 -12.21 39.05 9.78
N ASP A 123 -11.15 39.77 9.39
CA ASP A 123 -10.17 39.29 8.40
C ASP A 123 -9.09 38.37 9.02
N GLU A 124 -9.27 37.89 10.27
CA GLU A 124 -8.37 36.94 10.93
C GLU A 124 -8.39 35.56 10.25
N GLU A 125 -7.23 34.98 10.01
CA GLU A 125 -7.06 33.59 9.58
C GLU A 125 -6.85 32.70 10.81
N LEU A 126 -7.64 31.64 10.90
CA LEU A 126 -7.59 30.67 11.99
C LEU A 126 -7.10 29.34 11.43
N THR A 127 -6.22 28.66 12.15
CA THR A 127 -5.76 27.32 11.78
C THR A 127 -6.11 26.34 12.90
N ILE A 128 -6.60 25.15 12.53
CA ILE A 128 -6.85 24.06 13.46
C ILE A 128 -6.33 22.74 12.89
N THR A 129 -5.72 21.92 13.75
CA THR A 129 -5.32 20.55 13.42
C THR A 129 -6.53 19.62 13.48
N ILE A 130 -6.64 18.75 12.48
CA ILE A 130 -7.71 17.77 12.35
C ILE A 130 -7.25 16.45 12.93
N SER A 131 -8.04 15.91 13.85
CA SER A 131 -7.88 14.53 14.31
C SER A 131 -8.60 13.59 13.36
N SER A 132 -7.95 12.49 12.98
CA SER A 132 -8.56 11.44 12.15
C SER A 132 -8.03 10.07 12.53
N GLU A 133 -8.70 9.00 12.09
CA GLU A 133 -8.21 7.63 12.22
C GLU A 133 -7.20 7.26 11.11
N PHE A 134 -7.11 8.05 10.03
CA PHE A 134 -6.27 7.73 8.88
C PHE A 134 -4.84 8.22 9.06
N THR A 135 -3.88 7.34 8.73
CA THR A 135 -2.49 7.73 8.54
C THR A 135 -2.32 8.37 7.16
N GLU A 136 -1.23 9.12 6.95
CA GLU A 136 -0.91 9.69 5.63
C GLU A 136 -0.83 8.61 4.54
N LEU A 137 -0.17 7.49 4.84
CA LEU A 137 -0.09 6.34 3.94
C LEU A 137 -1.47 5.78 3.60
N GLY A 138 -2.36 5.67 4.60
CA GLY A 138 -3.73 5.21 4.37
C GLY A 138 -4.50 6.14 3.43
N VAL A 139 -4.30 7.46 3.53
CA VAL A 139 -4.91 8.42 2.60
C VAL A 139 -4.36 8.28 1.19
N VAL A 140 -3.05 8.08 1.04
CA VAL A 140 -2.40 7.88 -0.27
C VAL A 140 -2.92 6.60 -0.93
N LEU A 141 -2.97 5.49 -0.19
CA LEU A 141 -3.51 4.22 -0.67
C LEU A 141 -4.99 4.32 -1.05
N ALA A 142 -5.79 5.11 -0.33
CA ALA A 142 -7.21 5.31 -0.65
C ALA A 142 -7.47 6.23 -1.85
N GLY A 143 -6.56 7.18 -2.10
CA GLY A 143 -6.82 8.32 -2.98
C GLY A 143 -6.29 8.17 -4.41
N GLY A 144 -5.37 7.24 -4.66
CA GLY A 144 -4.60 7.19 -5.90
C GLY A 144 -4.76 5.89 -6.69
N VAL A 145 -4.70 6.02 -8.01
CA VAL A 145 -4.22 4.94 -8.87
C VAL A 145 -2.71 5.16 -9.01
N PHE A 146 -1.92 4.20 -8.56
CA PHE A 146 -0.48 4.22 -8.63
C PHE A 146 -0.03 3.94 -10.07
N GLY A 147 1.04 4.62 -10.48
CA GLY A 147 1.77 4.38 -11.72
C GLY A 147 3.26 4.25 -11.45
N PHE A 148 4.04 3.94 -12.49
CA PHE A 148 5.49 3.98 -12.40
C PHE A 148 6.00 5.39 -12.72
N ASP A 149 6.72 6.00 -11.78
CA ASP A 149 7.43 7.25 -12.06
C ASP A 149 8.65 7.01 -12.98
N ASP A 150 9.29 5.85 -12.87
CA ASP A 150 10.38 5.41 -13.74
C ASP A 150 9.98 4.15 -14.51
N LEU A 151 9.68 4.31 -15.81
CA LEU A 151 9.33 3.21 -16.70
C LEU A 151 10.49 2.21 -16.93
N SER A 152 11.72 2.54 -16.52
CA SER A 152 12.86 1.63 -16.64
C SER A 152 12.70 0.35 -15.83
N VAL A 153 11.87 0.35 -14.78
CA VAL A 153 11.59 -0.81 -13.90
C VAL A 153 10.69 -1.86 -14.56
N VAL A 154 10.01 -1.50 -15.64
CA VAL A 154 9.16 -2.41 -16.45
C VAL A 154 9.60 -2.52 -17.91
N ALA A 155 10.66 -1.80 -18.28
CA ALA A 155 11.23 -1.90 -19.61
C ALA A 155 11.80 -3.31 -19.84
N PRO A 156 11.62 -3.90 -21.04
CA PRO A 156 12.34 -5.11 -21.40
C PRO A 156 13.84 -4.84 -21.34
N ARG A 157 14.58 -5.69 -20.62
CA ARG A 157 16.03 -5.63 -20.54
C ARG A 157 16.67 -6.93 -21.01
N GLN A 158 17.95 -6.85 -21.33
CA GLN A 158 18.72 -7.99 -21.77
C GLN A 158 18.91 -8.94 -20.59
N VAL A 159 18.65 -10.23 -20.83
CA VAL A 159 18.90 -11.25 -19.82
C VAL A 159 20.40 -11.44 -19.65
N GLU A 160 20.86 -11.41 -18.40
CA GLU A 160 22.25 -11.63 -18.05
C GLU A 160 22.58 -13.11 -18.03
N GLU A 161 23.80 -13.46 -18.44
CA GLU A 161 24.27 -14.83 -18.40
C GLU A 161 24.80 -15.18 -17.02
N PRO A 162 24.51 -16.38 -16.47
CA PRO A 162 25.04 -16.79 -15.18
C PRO A 162 26.56 -16.84 -15.16
N THR A 163 27.16 -16.33 -14.10
CA THR A 163 28.59 -16.27 -13.86
C THR A 163 29.05 -17.39 -12.91
N ALA A 164 30.37 -17.49 -12.70
CA ALA A 164 30.92 -18.41 -11.71
C ALA A 164 30.56 -18.02 -10.27
N VAL A 165 30.30 -16.72 -10.01
CA VAL A 165 29.92 -16.22 -8.69
C VAL A 165 28.55 -16.74 -8.29
N ASP A 166 27.60 -16.79 -9.23
CA ASP A 166 26.24 -17.28 -9.01
C ASP A 166 26.19 -18.77 -8.60
N ARG A 167 27.28 -19.49 -8.87
CA ARG A 167 27.45 -20.92 -8.59
C ARG A 167 28.38 -21.18 -7.39
N ASP A 168 28.97 -20.15 -6.79
CA ASP A 168 29.85 -20.31 -5.62
C ASP A 168 29.02 -20.34 -4.34
N SER A 169 28.96 -21.52 -3.72
CA SER A 169 28.19 -21.74 -2.49
C SER A 169 28.64 -20.86 -1.32
N ASN A 170 29.90 -20.44 -1.24
CA ASN A 170 30.38 -19.58 -0.16
C ASN A 170 29.97 -18.12 -0.39
N VAL A 171 30.02 -17.67 -1.64
CA VAL A 171 29.61 -16.30 -1.98
C VAL A 171 28.11 -16.13 -1.74
N VAL A 172 27.29 -17.03 -2.28
CA VAL A 172 25.83 -16.97 -2.10
C VAL A 172 25.42 -17.12 -0.63
N ARG A 173 26.17 -17.89 0.17
CA ARG A 173 25.94 -17.98 1.62
C ARG A 173 26.24 -16.65 2.34
N ALA A 174 27.26 -15.92 1.91
CA ALA A 174 27.57 -14.60 2.44
C ALA A 174 26.49 -13.59 2.06
N GLU A 175 26.03 -13.61 0.80
CA GLU A 175 24.90 -12.77 0.35
C GLU A 175 23.61 -13.06 1.13
N LEU A 176 23.33 -14.34 1.44
CA LEU A 176 22.23 -14.73 2.30
C LEU A 176 22.38 -14.15 3.72
N GLN A 177 23.59 -14.12 4.26
CA GLN A 177 23.84 -13.50 5.56
C GLN A 177 23.57 -11.99 5.52
N ASP A 178 24.08 -11.30 4.50
CA ASP A 178 23.88 -9.86 4.32
C ASP A 178 22.39 -9.52 4.19
N HIS A 179 21.64 -10.28 3.38
CA HIS A 179 20.18 -10.16 3.26
C HIS A 179 19.44 -10.27 4.60
N LEU A 180 19.88 -11.19 5.46
CA LEU A 180 19.27 -11.35 6.78
C LEU A 180 19.62 -10.19 7.72
N GLU A 181 20.78 -9.58 7.57
CA GLU A 181 21.18 -8.38 8.30
C GLU A 181 20.37 -7.16 7.84
N ASP A 182 20.18 -6.98 6.53
CA ASP A 182 19.35 -5.92 5.95
C ASP A 182 17.89 -6.01 6.42
N ARG A 183 17.38 -7.24 6.55
CA ARG A 183 16.05 -7.53 7.12
C ARG A 183 15.98 -7.40 8.64
N GLN A 184 17.09 -7.06 9.30
CA GLN A 184 17.20 -6.99 10.76
C GLN A 184 16.73 -8.28 11.46
N ALA A 185 17.02 -9.44 10.84
CA ALA A 185 16.63 -10.73 11.39
C ALA A 185 17.30 -10.98 12.75
N SER A 186 16.55 -11.56 13.68
CA SER A 186 17.09 -11.93 14.99
C SER A 186 18.23 -12.93 14.84
N VAL A 187 19.13 -12.99 15.84
CA VAL A 187 20.26 -13.95 15.83
C VAL A 187 19.76 -15.38 15.61
N THR A 188 18.68 -15.78 16.29
CA THR A 188 18.09 -17.13 16.15
C THR A 188 17.54 -17.40 14.75
N VAL A 189 16.89 -16.42 14.12
CA VAL A 189 16.43 -16.56 12.72
C VAL A 189 17.64 -16.70 11.80
N ARG A 190 18.68 -15.89 11.98
CA ARG A 190 19.91 -15.97 11.17
C ARG A 190 20.59 -17.32 11.26
N GLU A 191 20.79 -17.83 12.47
CA GLU A 191 21.38 -19.16 12.69
C GLU A 191 20.54 -20.28 12.07
N THR A 192 19.21 -20.19 12.19
CA THR A 192 18.29 -21.18 11.62
C THR A 192 18.33 -21.17 10.09
N VAL A 193 18.29 -19.98 9.47
CA VAL A 193 18.32 -19.83 8.00
C VAL A 193 19.65 -20.31 7.43
N LEU A 194 20.78 -19.93 8.03
CA LEU A 194 22.10 -20.37 7.56
C LEU A 194 22.30 -21.87 7.75
N ALA A 195 21.84 -22.45 8.86
CA ALA A 195 21.88 -23.90 9.07
C ALA A 195 20.99 -24.65 8.07
N LEU A 196 19.83 -24.09 7.71
CA LEU A 196 18.95 -24.64 6.69
C LEU A 196 19.64 -24.62 5.31
N TYR A 197 20.27 -23.51 4.92
CA TYR A 197 21.07 -23.42 3.70
C TYR A 197 22.18 -24.48 3.66
N ASP A 198 22.99 -24.57 4.72
CA ASP A 198 24.13 -25.49 4.83
C ASP A 198 23.69 -26.97 4.86
N GLY A 199 22.48 -27.25 5.35
CA GLY A 199 21.92 -28.59 5.48
C GLY A 199 21.11 -29.09 4.27
N MET A 200 20.83 -28.23 3.28
CA MET A 200 20.09 -28.63 2.07
C MET A 200 20.91 -29.60 1.22
N ALA A 201 20.29 -30.73 0.89
CA ALA A 201 20.89 -31.77 0.07
C ALA A 201 21.11 -31.29 -1.38
N GLU A 202 22.35 -31.31 -1.86
CA GLU A 202 22.72 -30.83 -3.20
C GLU A 202 22.11 -31.69 -4.30
N GLU A 203 21.77 -32.96 -4.03
CA GLU A 203 21.05 -33.79 -4.99
C GLU A 203 19.60 -33.35 -5.21
N ILE A 204 19.02 -32.57 -4.29
CA ILE A 204 17.66 -32.00 -4.42
C ILE A 204 17.74 -30.57 -4.91
N VAL A 205 18.59 -29.74 -4.31
CA VAL A 205 18.73 -28.32 -4.63
C VAL A 205 20.21 -28.02 -4.96
N PRO A 206 20.67 -28.33 -6.19
CA PRO A 206 22.09 -28.20 -6.51
C PRO A 206 22.57 -26.75 -6.50
N ALA A 207 21.73 -25.84 -6.99
CA ALA A 207 22.11 -24.43 -7.19
C ALA A 207 22.15 -23.67 -5.86
N PRO A 208 23.28 -23.04 -5.48
CA PRO A 208 23.38 -22.23 -4.28
C PRO A 208 22.30 -21.14 -4.15
N LYS A 209 21.98 -20.41 -5.23
CA LYS A 209 20.94 -19.37 -5.18
C LYS A 209 19.55 -19.91 -4.84
N LEU A 210 19.20 -21.11 -5.32
CA LEU A 210 17.91 -21.74 -4.95
C LEU A 210 17.92 -22.23 -3.51
N ARG A 211 19.07 -22.71 -3.00
CA ARG A 211 19.22 -23.00 -1.57
C ARG A 211 19.05 -21.74 -0.73
N ALA A 212 19.65 -20.61 -1.14
CA ALA A 212 19.51 -19.34 -0.44
C ALA A 212 18.08 -18.81 -0.47
N ALA A 213 17.42 -18.87 -1.64
CA ALA A 213 16.03 -18.46 -1.79
C ALA A 213 15.09 -19.27 -0.89
N LEU A 214 15.22 -20.61 -0.90
CA LEU A 214 14.46 -21.50 -0.02
C LEU A 214 14.76 -21.24 1.46
N ALA A 215 16.02 -21.03 1.83
CA ALA A 215 16.40 -20.79 3.21
C ALA A 215 15.84 -19.46 3.72
N ALA A 216 15.86 -18.41 2.88
CA ALA A 216 15.39 -17.07 3.20
C ALA A 216 13.87 -16.95 3.40
N LEU A 217 13.10 -17.98 3.00
CA LEU A 217 11.68 -18.10 3.36
C LEU A 217 11.48 -18.33 4.86
N ALA A 218 12.45 -18.94 5.55
CA ALA A 218 12.33 -19.17 6.98
C ALA A 218 12.28 -17.83 7.74
N GLY A 219 11.31 -17.71 8.64
CA GLY A 219 11.02 -16.45 9.34
C GLY A 219 10.20 -15.43 8.53
N THR A 220 9.74 -15.78 7.33
CA THR A 220 8.68 -15.05 6.61
C THR A 220 7.31 -15.69 6.88
N PHE A 221 6.23 -15.07 6.40
CA PHE A 221 4.91 -15.71 6.40
C PHE A 221 4.83 -16.93 5.45
N ALA A 222 5.78 -17.09 4.53
CA ALA A 222 5.88 -18.18 3.57
C ALA A 222 6.81 -19.33 4.02
N ASP A 223 7.22 -19.38 5.30
CA ASP A 223 8.07 -20.46 5.87
C ASP A 223 7.54 -21.88 5.57
N ALA A 224 6.22 -22.03 5.49
CA ALA A 224 5.58 -23.31 5.19
C ALA A 224 5.98 -23.88 3.81
N ALA A 225 6.42 -23.06 2.86
CA ALA A 225 6.91 -23.50 1.56
C ALA A 225 8.18 -24.37 1.68
N VAL A 226 9.05 -24.10 2.67
CA VAL A 226 10.24 -24.93 2.94
C VAL A 226 9.82 -26.34 3.31
N ARG A 227 8.88 -26.48 4.26
CA ARG A 227 8.36 -27.79 4.67
C ARG A 227 7.58 -28.44 3.54
N SER A 228 6.79 -27.68 2.78
CA SER A 228 6.12 -28.20 1.59
C SER A 228 7.15 -28.89 0.68
N LEU A 229 8.18 -28.18 0.22
CA LEU A 229 9.09 -28.71 -0.79
C LEU A 229 10.09 -29.75 -0.26
N LEU A 230 10.60 -29.60 0.97
CA LEU A 230 11.77 -30.36 1.46
C LEU A 230 11.46 -31.44 2.50
N SER A 231 10.20 -31.56 2.94
CA SER A 231 9.75 -32.57 3.91
C SER A 231 8.69 -33.50 3.29
N PRO A 232 8.52 -34.74 3.80
CA PRO A 232 7.36 -35.57 3.48
C PRO A 232 6.04 -35.01 4.05
N GLU A 233 6.07 -33.97 4.88
CA GLU A 233 4.89 -33.30 5.46
C GLU A 233 4.20 -32.35 4.46
N ASN A 234 3.82 -32.88 3.29
CA ASN A 234 3.11 -32.15 2.24
C ASN A 234 2.05 -33.05 1.58
N CYS A 235 1.28 -32.52 0.62
CA CYS A 235 0.17 -33.27 0.01
C CYS A 235 0.61 -34.53 -0.76
N THR A 236 1.87 -34.61 -1.20
CA THR A 236 2.43 -35.77 -1.91
C THR A 236 3.00 -36.83 -0.95
N GLY A 237 3.15 -36.51 0.34
CA GLY A 237 3.78 -37.39 1.33
C GLY A 237 5.29 -37.61 1.13
N THR A 238 5.92 -36.87 0.21
CA THR A 238 7.34 -37.03 -0.17
C THR A 238 8.00 -35.68 -0.41
N ARG A 239 9.29 -35.56 -0.09
CA ARG A 239 10.07 -34.37 -0.48
C ARG A 239 10.23 -34.28 -2.00
N ALA A 240 10.45 -33.08 -2.52
CA ALA A 240 10.78 -32.86 -3.93
C ALA A 240 11.97 -33.75 -4.36
N ALA A 241 11.90 -34.26 -5.59
CA ALA A 241 12.98 -34.98 -6.23
C ALA A 241 14.09 -34.05 -6.68
N PHE A 242 13.73 -32.85 -7.15
CA PHE A 242 14.65 -31.88 -7.74
C PHE A 242 14.06 -30.48 -7.73
N ILE A 243 14.90 -29.47 -7.45
CA ILE A 243 14.60 -28.05 -7.55
C ILE A 243 15.81 -27.40 -8.20
N GLY A 244 15.68 -26.93 -9.44
CA GLY A 244 16.84 -26.50 -10.19
C GLY A 244 16.58 -25.66 -11.43
N PHE A 245 17.64 -25.01 -11.87
CA PHE A 245 17.69 -24.27 -13.12
C PHE A 245 17.74 -25.23 -14.31
N GLN A 246 16.58 -25.46 -14.91
CA GLN A 246 16.41 -26.24 -16.12
C GLN A 246 15.19 -25.75 -16.87
N LYS A 247 15.18 -25.91 -18.19
CA LYS A 247 14.04 -25.47 -19.02
C LYS A 247 12.74 -26.10 -18.48
N PRO A 248 11.75 -25.29 -18.05
CA PRO A 248 10.45 -25.81 -17.66
C PRO A 248 9.82 -26.60 -18.81
N PRO A 249 9.26 -27.79 -18.55
CA PRO A 249 8.62 -28.57 -19.61
C PRO A 249 7.31 -27.90 -20.06
N GLY A 250 6.99 -28.02 -21.35
CA GLY A 250 5.80 -27.42 -21.96
C GLY A 250 6.12 -26.12 -22.68
N GLU A 251 5.44 -25.04 -22.28
CA GLU A 251 5.52 -23.74 -22.94
C GLU A 251 6.89 -23.07 -22.75
N ALA A 252 7.42 -22.50 -23.82
CA ALA A 252 8.78 -21.97 -23.85
C ALA A 252 8.98 -20.73 -22.98
N GLU A 253 7.89 -20.05 -22.61
CA GLU A 253 7.92 -18.76 -21.94
C GLU A 253 7.77 -18.85 -20.42
N LEU A 254 7.37 -20.01 -19.88
CA LEU A 254 7.17 -20.23 -18.44
C LEU A 254 8.43 -19.93 -17.64
N ILE A 255 8.28 -19.13 -16.58
CA ILE A 255 9.35 -18.78 -15.63
C ILE A 255 9.77 -19.99 -14.81
N ALA A 256 8.78 -20.71 -14.27
CA ALA A 256 8.99 -21.94 -13.54
C ALA A 256 7.78 -22.87 -13.74
N ARG A 257 7.94 -24.11 -13.30
CA ARG A 257 6.88 -25.11 -13.32
C ARG A 257 7.17 -26.25 -12.35
N VAL A 258 6.16 -26.68 -11.61
CA VAL A 258 6.15 -27.98 -10.93
C VAL A 258 5.71 -29.11 -11.87
N THR A 259 6.48 -30.18 -11.88
CA THR A 259 6.11 -31.47 -12.49
C THR A 259 6.38 -32.61 -11.51
N TYR A 260 6.20 -33.86 -11.93
CA TYR A 260 6.30 -35.03 -11.05
C TYR A 260 7.18 -36.11 -11.68
N ASP A 261 8.01 -36.76 -10.87
CA ASP A 261 8.73 -37.97 -11.26
C ASP A 261 7.83 -39.22 -11.24
N ASP A 262 8.37 -40.37 -11.66
CA ASP A 262 7.64 -41.65 -11.69
C ASP A 262 7.11 -42.12 -10.32
N ASN A 263 7.63 -41.55 -9.23
CA ASN A 263 7.21 -41.85 -7.86
C ASN A 263 6.26 -40.79 -7.29
N GLY A 264 5.81 -39.82 -8.10
CA GLY A 264 4.95 -38.73 -7.66
C GLY A 264 5.66 -37.67 -6.82
N ARG A 265 7.00 -37.62 -6.84
CA ARG A 265 7.77 -36.56 -6.18
C ARG A 265 7.85 -35.35 -7.09
N ARG A 266 7.71 -34.15 -6.52
CA ARG A 266 7.78 -32.89 -7.27
C ARG A 266 9.15 -32.64 -7.88
N ILE A 267 9.17 -32.08 -9.09
CA ILE A 267 10.32 -31.54 -9.81
C ILE A 267 9.99 -30.09 -10.11
N LEU A 268 10.66 -29.17 -9.41
CA LEU A 268 10.55 -27.74 -9.67
C LEU A 268 11.62 -27.32 -10.68
N SER A 269 11.17 -26.95 -11.88
CA SER A 269 12.04 -26.48 -12.97
C SER A 269 11.93 -24.97 -13.07
N ILE A 270 13.05 -24.27 -12.94
CA ILE A 270 13.13 -22.81 -13.07
C ILE A 270 13.97 -22.48 -14.29
N ARG A 271 13.54 -21.48 -15.07
CA ARG A 271 14.25 -21.04 -16.27
C ARG A 271 15.74 -20.80 -16.02
N PRO A 272 16.65 -21.39 -16.84
CA PRO A 272 18.09 -21.31 -16.58
C PRO A 272 18.66 -19.90 -16.57
N ASP A 273 18.08 -18.99 -17.35
CA ASP A 273 18.51 -17.61 -17.45
C ASP A 273 18.25 -16.80 -16.16
N LEU A 274 17.41 -17.31 -15.26
CA LEU A 274 17.19 -16.72 -13.94
C LEU A 274 18.27 -17.09 -12.91
N GLU A 275 19.24 -17.94 -13.26
CA GLU A 275 20.40 -18.22 -12.40
C GLU A 275 21.27 -16.95 -12.22
N ALA A 276 21.25 -16.02 -13.18
CA ALA A 276 21.92 -14.72 -13.07
C ALA A 276 21.20 -13.75 -12.12
N ALA A 277 19.88 -13.89 -11.91
CA ALA A 277 19.10 -12.97 -11.09
C ALA A 277 19.54 -13.00 -9.60
N PRO A 278 19.41 -11.89 -8.85
CA PRO A 278 19.57 -11.90 -7.40
C PRO A 278 18.71 -12.99 -6.75
N PHE A 279 19.26 -13.74 -5.79
CA PHE A 279 18.53 -14.86 -5.20
C PHE A 279 17.27 -14.39 -4.45
N GLU A 280 17.22 -13.12 -4.04
CA GLU A 280 16.07 -12.50 -3.40
C GLU A 280 14.84 -12.50 -4.30
N LEU A 281 15.02 -12.31 -5.62
CA LEU A 281 13.92 -12.42 -6.57
C LEU A 281 13.43 -13.85 -6.74
N LEU A 282 14.25 -14.84 -6.40
CA LEU A 282 13.84 -16.24 -6.45
C LEU A 282 13.02 -16.63 -5.21
N ILE A 283 13.09 -15.86 -4.11
CA ILE A 283 12.34 -16.15 -2.87
C ILE A 283 10.83 -16.20 -3.13
N PRO A 284 10.20 -15.18 -3.74
CA PRO A 284 8.77 -15.24 -4.04
C PRO A 284 8.42 -16.35 -5.03
N LEU A 285 9.26 -16.56 -6.05
CA LEU A 285 9.05 -17.59 -7.06
C LEU A 285 9.02 -19.01 -6.44
N VAL A 286 9.95 -19.35 -5.56
CA VAL A 286 9.92 -20.68 -4.92
C VAL A 286 8.78 -20.82 -3.91
N ALA A 287 8.29 -19.71 -3.33
CA ALA A 287 7.11 -19.71 -2.48
C ALA A 287 5.83 -19.99 -3.28
N HIS A 288 5.70 -19.36 -4.45
CA HIS A 288 4.64 -19.61 -5.42
C HIS A 288 4.56 -21.10 -5.76
N GLU A 289 5.68 -21.64 -6.23
CA GLU A 289 5.75 -23.01 -6.74
C GLU A 289 5.57 -24.07 -5.64
N ALA A 290 5.72 -23.69 -4.37
CA ALA A 290 5.44 -24.59 -3.26
C ALA A 290 3.95 -24.89 -3.05
N ILE A 291 3.06 -24.05 -3.61
CA ILE A 291 1.60 -24.16 -3.57
C ILE A 291 1.13 -25.24 -4.54
N HIS A 292 1.72 -25.29 -5.74
CA HIS A 292 1.50 -26.35 -6.73
C HIS A 292 1.92 -27.69 -6.17
N CYS A 293 0.91 -28.42 -5.69
CA CYS A 293 1.11 -29.64 -4.92
C CYS A 293 0.45 -30.85 -5.58
N ASP A 294 -0.53 -30.65 -6.47
CA ASP A 294 -1.08 -31.71 -7.33
C ASP A 294 -0.82 -31.46 -8.83
N GLN A 295 -1.39 -32.30 -9.69
CA GLN A 295 -1.16 -32.25 -11.14
C GLN A 295 -2.10 -31.27 -11.87
N VAL A 296 -2.91 -30.51 -11.15
CA VAL A 296 -3.98 -29.67 -11.68
C VAL A 296 -3.78 -28.24 -11.20
N ASP A 297 -3.18 -27.43 -12.06
CA ASP A 297 -3.05 -26.00 -11.82
C ASP A 297 -4.39 -25.32 -12.12
N SER A 298 -5.08 -24.84 -11.08
CA SER A 298 -6.34 -24.09 -11.22
C SER A 298 -6.09 -22.59 -11.27
N LEU A 299 -6.97 -21.85 -11.97
CA LEU A 299 -6.86 -20.38 -12.04
C LEU A 299 -6.89 -19.75 -10.63
N GLU A 300 -7.76 -20.25 -9.76
CA GLU A 300 -7.88 -19.76 -8.40
C GLU A 300 -6.58 -20.00 -7.60
N GLU A 301 -5.92 -21.14 -7.82
CA GLU A 301 -4.63 -21.44 -7.22
C GLU A 301 -3.54 -20.48 -7.71
N GLU A 302 -3.45 -20.25 -9.01
CA GLU A 302 -2.49 -19.30 -9.61
C GLU A 302 -2.69 -17.87 -9.10
N ILE A 303 -3.94 -17.41 -8.97
CA ILE A 303 -4.25 -16.09 -8.40
C ILE A 303 -3.78 -16.00 -6.95
N VAL A 304 -3.99 -17.04 -6.14
CA VAL A 304 -3.56 -17.07 -4.74
C VAL A 304 -2.04 -17.16 -4.63
N ALA A 305 -1.40 -17.99 -5.45
CA ALA A 305 0.05 -18.13 -5.50
C ALA A 305 0.74 -16.83 -5.91
N SER A 306 0.22 -16.18 -6.95
CA SER A 306 0.66 -14.85 -7.41
C SER A 306 0.36 -13.75 -6.38
N ALA A 307 -0.66 -13.89 -5.56
CA ALA A 307 -0.89 -12.93 -4.48
C ALA A 307 0.16 -13.09 -3.37
N ILE A 308 0.57 -14.32 -3.07
CA ILE A 308 1.55 -14.65 -2.04
C ILE A 308 2.95 -14.18 -2.46
N ASP A 309 3.37 -14.44 -3.70
CA ASP A 309 4.70 -14.06 -4.17
C ASP A 309 4.84 -12.54 -4.30
N VAL A 310 3.85 -11.82 -4.84
CA VAL A 310 3.88 -10.36 -4.98
C VAL A 310 3.87 -9.70 -3.61
N PHE A 311 3.09 -10.22 -2.66
CA PHE A 311 3.13 -9.70 -1.30
C PHE A 311 4.50 -9.93 -0.65
N LEU A 312 5.13 -11.09 -0.88
CA LEU A 312 6.47 -11.35 -0.40
C LEU A 312 7.51 -10.44 -1.08
N TYR A 313 7.36 -10.17 -2.38
CA TYR A 313 8.19 -9.24 -3.13
C TYR A 313 8.11 -7.82 -2.59
N ILE A 314 6.90 -7.31 -2.31
CA ILE A 314 6.71 -5.99 -1.67
C ILE A 314 7.44 -5.95 -0.32
N HIS A 315 7.38 -7.02 0.48
CA HIS A 315 8.14 -7.12 1.73
C HIS A 315 9.66 -7.07 1.51
N LEU A 316 10.18 -7.68 0.43
CA LEU A 316 11.60 -7.61 0.09
C LEU A 316 12.02 -6.19 -0.32
N LEU A 317 11.18 -5.47 -1.06
CA LEU A 317 11.45 -4.08 -1.46
C LEU A 317 11.55 -3.12 -0.26
N LEU A 318 10.87 -3.42 0.85
CA LEU A 318 10.99 -2.62 2.08
C LEU A 318 12.40 -2.68 2.70
N SER A 319 13.11 -3.80 2.50
CA SER A 319 14.51 -3.96 2.96
C SER A 319 15.54 -3.67 1.87
N LYS A 320 15.20 -3.95 0.60
CA LYS A 320 16.13 -3.96 -0.53
C LYS A 320 15.48 -3.34 -1.79
N PRO A 321 15.26 -2.02 -1.81
CA PRO A 321 14.51 -1.34 -2.88
C PRO A 321 15.18 -1.44 -4.26
N GLU A 322 16.49 -1.67 -4.34
CA GLU A 322 17.21 -1.85 -5.60
C GLU A 322 16.75 -3.06 -6.41
N LEU A 323 16.06 -4.04 -5.80
CA LEU A 323 15.47 -5.18 -6.50
C LEU A 323 14.41 -4.76 -7.53
N ALA A 324 13.78 -3.58 -7.36
CA ALA A 324 12.85 -3.04 -8.34
C ALA A 324 13.55 -2.60 -9.65
N PHE A 325 14.85 -2.36 -9.61
CA PHE A 325 15.65 -1.91 -10.76
C PHE A 325 16.45 -3.03 -11.43
N ASP A 326 16.34 -4.25 -10.93
CA ASP A 326 16.98 -5.43 -11.51
C ASP A 326 16.50 -5.64 -12.96
N THR A 327 17.40 -6.19 -13.78
CA THR A 327 17.21 -6.30 -15.24
C THR A 327 16.55 -7.60 -15.65
N SER A 328 16.33 -8.52 -14.72
CA SER A 328 15.73 -9.81 -15.02
C SER A 328 14.26 -9.68 -15.44
N PRO A 329 13.77 -10.60 -16.29
CA PRO A 329 12.34 -10.70 -16.58
C PRO A 329 11.49 -10.89 -15.32
N LEU A 330 12.06 -11.49 -14.28
CA LEU A 330 11.39 -11.77 -13.01
C LEU A 330 11.10 -10.47 -12.22
N ALA A 331 12.09 -9.58 -12.09
CA ALA A 331 11.88 -8.27 -11.47
C ALA A 331 10.81 -7.46 -12.19
N ARG A 332 10.86 -7.44 -13.52
CA ARG A 332 9.84 -6.78 -14.36
C ARG A 332 8.43 -7.30 -14.07
N ASN A 333 8.25 -8.62 -14.03
CA ASN A 333 6.94 -9.22 -13.77
C ASN A 333 6.45 -8.85 -12.37
N PHE A 334 7.29 -9.00 -11.34
CA PHE A 334 6.92 -8.62 -9.99
C PHE A 334 6.62 -7.12 -9.84
N ASN A 335 7.32 -6.24 -10.54
CA ASN A 335 7.00 -4.81 -10.55
C ASN A 335 5.59 -4.55 -11.11
N ILE A 336 5.27 -5.15 -12.25
CA ILE A 336 3.94 -5.02 -12.89
C ILE A 336 2.86 -5.55 -11.95
N GLU A 337 3.07 -6.73 -11.39
CA GLU A 337 2.12 -7.40 -10.51
C GLU A 337 1.97 -6.67 -9.16
N ALA A 338 3.05 -6.15 -8.59
CA ALA A 338 3.01 -5.32 -7.39
C ALA A 338 2.22 -4.03 -7.62
N LEU A 339 2.42 -3.35 -8.75
CA LEU A 339 1.61 -2.19 -9.11
C LEU A 339 0.14 -2.57 -9.25
N ALA A 340 -0.14 -3.71 -9.89
CA ALA A 340 -1.50 -4.18 -10.04
C ALA A 340 -2.17 -4.50 -8.70
N MET A 341 -1.42 -5.08 -7.75
CA MET A 341 -1.89 -5.34 -6.39
C MET A 341 -2.10 -4.04 -5.60
N LEU A 342 -1.22 -3.05 -5.75
CA LEU A 342 -1.38 -1.71 -5.14
C LEU A 342 -2.64 -1.00 -5.64
N ASN A 343 -3.01 -1.22 -6.89
CA ASN A 343 -4.23 -0.68 -7.51
C ASN A 343 -5.47 -1.55 -7.32
N SER A 344 -5.38 -2.62 -6.52
CA SER A 344 -6.44 -3.59 -6.29
C SER A 344 -6.80 -3.70 -4.79
N GLY A 345 -8.04 -4.08 -4.52
CA GLY A 345 -8.55 -4.34 -3.17
C GLY A 345 -9.95 -3.78 -2.96
N ARG A 346 -10.82 -4.55 -2.30
CA ARG A 346 -12.26 -4.23 -2.23
C ARG A 346 -12.78 -3.86 -0.85
N LYS A 347 -12.08 -4.25 0.22
CA LYS A 347 -12.60 -4.18 1.59
C LYS A 347 -12.72 -2.74 2.08
N THR A 348 -11.66 -1.96 1.87
CA THR A 348 -11.64 -0.51 2.08
C THR A 348 -10.86 0.12 0.91
N PRO A 349 -11.08 1.41 0.60
CA PRO A 349 -10.30 2.15 -0.39
C PRO A 349 -8.79 1.98 -0.29
N GLU A 350 -8.26 1.96 0.93
CA GLU A 350 -6.82 1.81 1.22
C GLU A 350 -6.37 0.35 1.38
N ALA A 351 -7.29 -0.62 1.29
CA ALA A 351 -6.93 -2.02 1.40
C ALA A 351 -6.29 -2.50 0.10
N LEU A 352 -5.13 -3.13 0.23
CA LEU A 352 -4.53 -3.93 -0.84
C LEU A 352 -5.28 -5.24 -1.01
N GLY A 353 -5.31 -5.78 -2.21
CA GLY A 353 -5.87 -7.10 -2.45
C GLY A 353 -5.86 -7.52 -3.90
N ILE A 354 -6.64 -8.56 -4.20
CA ILE A 354 -6.69 -9.17 -5.53
C ILE A 354 -7.94 -8.79 -6.36
N LEU A 355 -8.92 -8.16 -5.70
CA LEU A 355 -10.21 -7.82 -6.29
C LEU A 355 -10.22 -6.38 -6.84
N PRO A 356 -11.17 -6.00 -7.71
CA PRO A 356 -11.26 -4.64 -8.21
C PRO A 356 -11.37 -3.61 -7.08
N SER A 357 -10.61 -2.52 -7.22
CA SER A 357 -10.71 -1.35 -6.35
C SER A 357 -11.97 -0.53 -6.65
N PRO A 358 -12.60 0.11 -5.65
CA PRO A 358 -13.68 1.07 -5.88
C PRO A 358 -13.26 2.28 -6.73
N HIS A 359 -11.95 2.58 -6.81
CA HIS A 359 -11.41 3.82 -7.39
C HIS A 359 -10.76 3.62 -8.76
N GLY A 360 -10.29 2.41 -9.07
CA GLY A 360 -9.59 2.10 -10.31
C GLY A 360 -10.48 1.39 -11.32
N ARG A 361 -10.51 1.88 -12.56
CA ARG A 361 -11.00 1.07 -13.71
C ARG A 361 -9.92 0.13 -14.23
N GLU A 362 -8.66 0.48 -14.00
CA GLU A 362 -7.48 -0.16 -14.56
C GLU A 362 -6.41 -0.27 -13.46
N VAL A 363 -5.76 -1.44 -13.38
CA VAL A 363 -4.69 -1.69 -12.39
C VAL A 363 -3.29 -1.37 -12.91
N LEU A 364 -3.16 -1.15 -14.22
CA LEU A 364 -1.94 -0.73 -14.90
C LEU A 364 -2.24 0.53 -15.73
N PRO A 365 -2.38 1.70 -15.10
CA PRO A 365 -2.66 2.93 -15.84
C PRO A 365 -1.59 3.19 -16.90
N GLU A 366 -1.97 3.80 -18.01
CA GLU A 366 -1.08 4.18 -19.12
C GLU A 366 -0.47 3.03 -19.92
N SER A 367 -0.68 1.77 -19.50
CA SER A 367 -0.23 0.59 -20.25
C SER A 367 -1.03 0.34 -21.54
N GLY A 368 -2.25 0.89 -21.63
CA GLY A 368 -3.21 0.62 -22.70
C GLY A 368 -3.92 -0.73 -22.58
N VAL A 369 -3.68 -1.49 -21.50
CA VAL A 369 -4.32 -2.78 -21.23
C VAL A 369 -5.35 -2.64 -20.12
N MET A 370 -6.58 -3.12 -20.36
CA MET A 370 -7.67 -3.01 -19.40
C MET A 370 -7.81 -4.26 -18.53
N HIS A 371 -7.16 -4.25 -17.37
CA HIS A 371 -7.41 -5.18 -16.26
C HIS A 371 -8.04 -4.42 -15.10
N ARG A 372 -9.14 -4.90 -14.51
CA ARG A 372 -9.83 -4.19 -13.42
C ARG A 372 -9.29 -4.56 -12.04
N SER A 373 -8.52 -5.64 -11.96
CA SER A 373 -7.95 -6.15 -10.73
C SER A 373 -6.65 -6.91 -10.99
N PHE A 374 -5.90 -7.14 -9.93
CA PHE A 374 -4.77 -8.08 -9.93
C PHE A 374 -5.22 -9.47 -10.38
N ALA A 375 -6.35 -9.99 -9.89
CA ALA A 375 -6.86 -11.28 -10.32
C ALA A 375 -7.17 -11.32 -11.83
N ASP A 376 -7.71 -10.22 -12.39
CA ASP A 376 -7.95 -10.10 -13.84
C ASP A 376 -6.64 -10.12 -14.64
N LEU A 377 -5.60 -9.45 -14.12
CA LEU A 377 -4.27 -9.45 -14.72
C LEU A 377 -3.70 -10.87 -14.76
N ILE A 378 -3.66 -11.55 -13.62
CA ILE A 378 -3.15 -12.94 -13.54
C ILE A 378 -3.97 -13.87 -14.44
N ALA A 379 -5.31 -13.81 -14.38
CA ALA A 379 -6.15 -14.65 -15.23
C ALA A 379 -5.88 -14.46 -16.74
N SER A 380 -5.58 -13.23 -17.17
CA SER A 380 -5.27 -12.95 -18.57
C SER A 380 -3.93 -13.52 -19.03
N SER A 381 -2.92 -13.55 -18.14
CA SER A 381 -1.59 -14.11 -18.42
C SER A 381 -1.62 -15.62 -18.63
N TYR A 382 -2.52 -16.32 -17.93
CA TYR A 382 -2.61 -17.78 -17.98
C TYR A 382 -3.59 -18.31 -19.04
N PHE A 383 -4.67 -17.58 -19.33
CA PHE A 383 -5.73 -18.05 -20.23
C PHE A 383 -5.85 -17.27 -21.55
N GLY A 384 -4.86 -16.40 -21.83
CA GLY A 384 -4.63 -15.67 -23.09
C GLY A 384 -5.87 -15.42 -23.94
N GLU A 385 -6.53 -14.27 -23.76
CA GLU A 385 -7.67 -13.78 -24.56
C GLU A 385 -8.47 -14.86 -25.32
N THR A 386 -8.99 -15.86 -24.63
CA THR A 386 -10.23 -16.46 -25.11
C THR A 386 -11.32 -15.45 -24.79
N ASN A 387 -11.73 -14.67 -25.80
CA ASN A 387 -12.94 -13.86 -25.76
C ASN A 387 -14.08 -14.66 -25.09
N SER A 388 -14.29 -14.45 -23.80
CA SER A 388 -15.33 -15.08 -23.01
C SER A 388 -16.06 -13.98 -22.26
N SER A 389 -16.99 -13.38 -23.00
CA SER A 389 -18.18 -12.79 -22.42
C SER A 389 -18.93 -13.85 -21.62
N ALA A 390 -18.56 -14.03 -20.36
CA ALA A 390 -19.37 -14.71 -19.36
C ALA A 390 -19.69 -13.69 -18.25
N PRO A 391 -20.98 -13.43 -17.96
CA PRO A 391 -21.35 -12.49 -16.92
C PRO A 391 -21.05 -13.10 -15.55
N VAL A 392 -20.43 -12.29 -14.67
CA VAL A 392 -20.45 -12.48 -13.22
C VAL A 392 -21.88 -12.29 -12.70
#